data_AF-M8DMS0-F1
#
_entry.id   AF-M8DMS0-F1
#
_cell.length_a   1.000
_cell.length_b   1.000
_cell.length_c   1.000
_cell.angle_alpha   90.00
_cell.angle_beta   90.00
_cell.angle_gamma   90.00
#
_symmetry.space_group_name_H-M   'P 1'
#
loop_
_entity.id
_entity.type
_entity.pdbx_description
1 polymer ?
#
loop_
_entity_poly.entity_id
_entity_poly.type
_entity_poly.pdbx_seq_one_letter_code
_entity_poly.pdbx_strand_id
1 'polypeptide(L)' 'MRDHTEALIVIQAAIHRTLGVRTDAHYREGYGVLFVPEGAPLMPSNVIAAYSEEALESMTLTRD' A
#
# COMPACT_ATOMS: atom_id res chain seq x y z
N MET A 1 2.69 15.26 -3.92
CA MET A 1 2.43 13.81 -4.10
C MET A 1 2.03 13.62 -5.55
N ARG A 2 2.79 12.84 -6.33
CA ARG A 2 2.28 12.30 -7.60
C ARG A 2 1.07 11.41 -7.27
N ASP A 3 0.12 11.27 -8.20
CA ASP A 3 -1.14 10.57 -7.92
C ASP A 3 -0.93 9.05 -7.83
N HIS A 4 -0.48 8.57 -6.67
CA HIS A 4 -0.29 7.15 -6.39
C HIS A 4 -1.59 6.43 -6.04
N THR A 5 -2.75 7.10 -6.13
CA THR A 5 -4.05 6.57 -5.70
C THR A 5 -4.40 5.27 -6.40
N GLU A 6 -4.15 5.17 -7.72
CA GLU A 6 -4.45 3.95 -8.48
C GLU A 6 -3.60 2.75 -8.04
N ALA A 7 -2.28 2.95 -7.85
CA ALA A 7 -1.38 1.89 -7.41
C ALA A 7 -1.79 1.37 -6.02
N LEU A 8 -2.17 2.27 -5.12
CA LEU A 8 -2.66 1.90 -3.79
C LEU A 8 -3.94 1.06 -3.87
N ILE A 9 -4.92 1.45 -4.69
CA ILE A 9 -6.17 0.70 -4.87
C ILE A 9 -5.87 -0.72 -5.37
N VAL A 10 -4.98 -0.87 -6.35
CA VAL A 10 -4.62 -2.18 -6.91
C VAL A 10 -3.96 -3.05 -5.85
N ILE A 11 -3.01 -2.50 -5.08
CA ILE A 11 -2.33 -3.23 -4.01
C ILE A 11 -3.33 -3.65 -2.92
N GLN A 12 -4.20 -2.75 -2.46
CA GLN A 12 -5.22 -3.06 -1.45
C GLN A 12 -6.17 -4.16 -1.94
N ALA A 13 -6.59 -4.10 -3.21
CA ALA A 13 -7.42 -5.15 -3.81
C ALA A 13 -6.70 -6.49 -3.88
N ALA A 14 -5.41 -6.50 -4.23
CA ALA A 14 -4.60 -7.71 -4.26
C ALA A 14 -4.41 -8.32 -2.87
N ILE A 15 -4.12 -7.49 -1.85
CA ILE A 15 -4.02 -7.92 -0.45
C ILE A 15 -5.35 -8.51 0.02
N HIS A 16 -6.47 -7.83 -0.24
CA HIS A 16 -7.80 -8.33 0.13
C HIS A 16 -8.13 -9.65 -0.56
N ARG A 17 -7.83 -9.80 -1.85
CA ARG A 17 -8.04 -11.05 -2.58
C ARG A 17 -7.20 -12.21 -2.03
N THR A 18 -5.97 -11.92 -1.58
CA THR A 18 -5.01 -12.93 -1.12
C THR A 18 -5.23 -13.33 0.33
N LEU A 19 -5.52 -12.37 1.19
CA LEU A 19 -5.58 -12.55 2.65
C LEU A 19 -6.99 -12.45 3.23
N GLY A 20 -7.98 -11.98 2.45
CA GLY A 20 -9.34 -11.72 2.94
C GLY A 20 -9.45 -10.53 3.89
N VAL A 21 -8.41 -9.68 3.97
CA VAL A 21 -8.32 -8.56 4.92
C VAL A 21 -8.42 -7.25 4.17
N ARG A 22 -9.32 -6.36 4.60
CA ARG A 22 -9.34 -4.96 4.14
C ARG A 22 -8.21 -4.21 4.83
N THR A 23 -7.53 -3.34 4.10
CA THR A 23 -6.34 -2.65 4.59
C THR A 23 -6.39 -1.15 4.38
N ASP A 24 -5.82 -0.39 5.31
CA ASP A 24 -5.53 1.03 5.15
C ASP A 24 -4.06 1.26 4.75
N ALA A 25 -3.80 2.37 4.08
CA ALA A 25 -2.47 2.78 3.63
C ALA A 25 -1.94 3.92 4.50
N HIS A 26 -0.68 3.82 4.93
CA HIS A 26 0.01 4.87 5.66
C HIS A 26 1.34 5.21 4.98
N TYR A 27 1.51 6.48 4.61
CA TYR A 27 2.73 6.95 3.98
C TYR A 27 3.77 7.33 5.03
N ARG A 28 4.98 6.77 4.92
CA ARG A 28 6.13 7.12 5.75
C ARG A 28 7.32 7.45 4.88
N GLU A 29 7.75 8.70 4.96
CA GLU A 29 8.91 9.23 4.24
C GLU A 29 10.16 8.33 4.46
N GLY A 30 10.85 8.00 3.36
CA GLY A 30 12.02 7.10 3.36
C GLY A 30 11.73 5.59 3.38
N TYR A 31 10.47 5.18 3.61
CA TYR A 31 10.04 3.77 3.55
C TYR A 31 8.96 3.53 2.49
N GLY A 32 8.24 4.57 2.06
CA GLY A 32 7.13 4.51 1.12
C GLY A 32 5.79 4.29 1.84
N VAL A 33 4.98 3.33 1.38
CA VAL A 33 3.65 3.06 1.92
C VAL A 33 3.59 1.74 2.66
N LEU A 34 2.99 1.78 3.85
CA LEU A 34 2.71 0.63 4.69
C LEU A 34 1.21 0.32 4.68
N PHE A 35 0.86 -0.95 4.60
CA PHE A 35 -0.51 -1.43 4.64
C PHE A 35 -0.78 -2.18 5.95
N VAL A 36 -1.85 -1.80 6.63
CA VAL A 36 -2.30 -2.39 7.90
C VAL A 36 -3.78 -2.75 7.81
N PRO A 37 -4.34 -3.63 8.66
CA PRO A 37 -5.78 -3.87 8.66
C PRO A 37 -6.59 -2.57 8.80
N GLU A 38 -7.71 -2.49 8.10
CA GLU A 38 -8.59 -1.31 8.13
C GLU A 38 -9.02 -1.00 9.58
N GLY A 39 -8.85 0.25 9.98
CA GLY A 39 -9.16 0.73 11.33
C GLY A 39 -8.14 0.33 12.42
N ALA A 40 -7.07 -0.40 12.09
CA ALA A 40 -6.01 -0.72 13.03
C ALA A 40 -4.97 0.43 13.10
N PRO A 41 -4.42 0.73 14.29
CA PRO A 41 -3.33 1.70 14.40
C PRO A 41 -2.06 1.16 13.70
N LEU A 42 -1.26 2.03 13.08
CA LEU A 42 0.00 1.60 12.47
C LEU A 42 0.99 1.12 13.54
N MET A 43 1.25 -0.18 13.56
CA MET A 43 2.20 -0.82 14.48
C MET A 43 3.12 -1.76 13.69
N PRO A 44 4.42 -1.87 14.00
CA PRO A 44 5.31 -2.77 13.26
C PRO A 44 4.80 -4.21 13.17
N SER A 45 4.12 -4.69 14.21
CA SER A 45 3.57 -6.04 14.29
C SER A 45 2.33 -6.29 13.44
N ASN A 46 1.66 -5.25 12.93
CA ASN A 46 0.45 -5.38 12.12
C ASN A 46 0.61 -4.88 10.68
N VAL A 47 1.84 -4.57 10.26
CA VAL A 47 2.12 -4.29 8.86
C VAL A 47 1.95 -5.57 8.05
N ILE A 48 0.99 -5.54 7.13
CA ILE A 48 0.68 -6.63 6.21
C ILE A 48 1.59 -6.57 4.99
N ALA A 49 1.85 -5.37 4.48
CA ALA A 49 2.73 -5.15 3.33
C ALA A 49 3.39 -3.77 3.41
N ALA A 50 4.56 -3.65 2.77
CA ALA A 50 5.32 -2.41 2.67
C ALA A 50 5.85 -2.25 1.25
N TYR A 51 5.74 -1.05 0.68
CA TYR A 51 6.17 -0.75 -0.68
C TYR A 51 6.98 0.54 -0.67
N SER A 52 8.16 0.53 -1.28
CA SER A 52 8.95 1.74 -1.48
C SER A 52 8.27 2.69 -2.48
N GLU A 53 8.71 3.95 -2.49
CA GLU A 53 8.27 4.94 -3.47
C GLU A 53 8.55 4.48 -4.91
N GLU A 54 9.73 3.92 -5.16
CA GLU A 54 10.13 3.36 -6.47
C GLU A 54 9.21 2.23 -6.94
N ALA A 55 8.74 1.38 -6.01
CA ALA A 55 7.81 0.30 -6.33
C ALA A 55 6.43 0.86 -6.72
N LEU A 56 5.97 1.90 -6.01
CA LEU A 56 4.72 2.59 -6.35
C LEU A 56 4.81 3.30 -7.69
N GLU A 57 5.93 3.95 -8.00
CA GLU A 57 6.18 4.60 -9.28
C GLU A 57 6.16 3.59 -10.44
N SER A 58 6.82 2.46 -10.27
CA SER A 58 6.86 1.39 -11.28
C SER A 58 5.46 0.85 -11.60
N MET A 59 4.58 0.75 -10.60
CA MET A 59 3.19 0.29 -10.75
C MET A 59 2.29 1.34 -11.41
N THR A 60 2.58 2.64 -11.24
CA THR A 60 1.85 3.70 -11.96
C THR A 60 2.29 3.82 -13.43
N LEU A 61 3.56 3.56 -13.73
CA LEU A 61 4.14 3.67 -15.08
C LEU A 61 3.77 2.51 -16.02
N THR A 62 3.33 1.36 -15.50
CA THR A 62 2.97 0.18 -16.31
C THR A 62 1.57 0.27 -16.94
N ARG A 63 0.90 1.44 -16.85
CA ARG A 63 -0.46 1.67 -17.36
C ARG A 63 -0.54 2.60 -18.58
N ASP A 64 0.58 2.93 -19.22
CA ASP A 64 0.61 3.58 -20.56
C ASP A 64 0.64 2.55 -21.70
#